data_AF-A0A936NVD3-F1
#
_entry.id   AF-A0A936NVD3-F1
#
_cell.length_a   1.000
_cell.length_b   1.000
_cell.length_c   1.000
_cell.angle_alpha   90.00
_cell.angle_beta   90.00
_cell.angle_gamma   90.00
#
_symmetry.space_group_name_H-M   'P 1'
#
loop_
_entity.id
_entity.type
_entity.pdbx_description
1 polymer ?
#
loop_
_entity_poly.entity_id
_entity_poly.type
_entity_poly.pdbx_seq_one_letter_code
_entity_poly.pdbx_strand_id
1 'polypeptide(L)'
;MKIKDNELDQLYAQDNDWNELLPLISEKKTAKEKTFQEVLAGFSGAEDFIVSLRTLKTAMSAVIFKNHTKKWRPKKLEEYLKQSDKYELVKAVVNDERKTIIAITAERTLQKWTDNTDLLDLSWKLYLIHWNEQQGLLFIHSSDNDGFHEEVAKVIIGERAEKIDGQLSGQIFRCLDGIKLFKIQNVGLIQLLGKLIRFQMSVGTDIEQALTKAQLTRARKSHVFGVGYENGNQVTIGCSYKGRIWSQVRDDIDEFIKWCEHVGRKVLDDTIDTEKILRGARVPTSIRSRPAIFPVCIDWNDKMYQDSEDRFNFEIDEQRFSFYESELVLIEASATGNIKFGLECRGDIVAKFEYKIFLYQMSITISKSKRFHLLTLSISHMESKK
;
A
#
# COMPACT_ATOMS: atom_id res chain seq x y z
N MET A 1 -27.69 36.81 23.58
CA MET A 1 -28.23 36.68 22.22
C MET A 1 -28.00 35.22 21.83
N LYS A 2 -29.07 34.40 21.83
CA LYS A 2 -29.03 32.97 21.52
C LYS A 2 -28.71 32.82 20.02
N ILE A 3 -27.58 32.20 19.70
CA ILE A 3 -27.30 31.74 18.34
C ILE A 3 -28.37 30.69 18.03
N LYS A 4 -29.07 30.85 16.90
CA LYS A 4 -30.19 30.01 16.49
C LYS A 4 -29.64 28.64 16.05
N ASP A 5 -30.03 27.57 16.75
CA ASP A 5 -29.82 26.18 16.33
C ASP A 5 -30.35 25.90 14.90
N ASN A 6 -31.31 26.71 14.42
CA ASN A 6 -31.91 26.60 13.10
C ASN A 6 -30.96 26.78 11.89
N GLU A 7 -29.84 27.51 12.02
CA GLU A 7 -28.90 27.70 10.90
C GLU A 7 -27.92 26.52 10.75
N LEU A 8 -27.55 25.89 11.87
CA LEU A 8 -26.83 24.61 11.89
C LEU A 8 -27.73 23.48 11.39
N ASP A 9 -28.98 23.42 11.86
CA ASP A 9 -29.96 22.44 11.37
C ASP A 9 -30.27 22.60 9.88
N GLN A 10 -30.25 23.84 9.34
CA GLN A 10 -30.38 24.09 7.91
C GLN A 10 -29.14 23.69 7.10
N LEU A 11 -27.93 23.82 7.66
CA LEU A 11 -26.71 23.31 7.05
C LEU A 11 -26.68 21.76 7.03
N TYR A 12 -27.09 21.12 8.14
CA TYR A 12 -27.26 19.66 8.23
C TYR A 12 -28.40 19.13 7.36
N ALA A 13 -29.41 19.96 7.06
CA ALA A 13 -30.53 19.61 6.19
C ALA A 13 -30.29 19.91 4.70
N GLN A 14 -29.25 20.70 4.35
CA GLN A 14 -28.92 21.00 2.95
C GLN A 14 -28.01 19.96 2.29
N ASP A 15 -27.31 19.12 3.07
CA ASP A 15 -26.63 17.91 2.58
C ASP A 15 -27.33 16.66 3.13
N ASN A 16 -28.37 16.21 2.42
CA ASN A 16 -29.20 15.05 2.79
C ASN A 16 -28.43 13.71 2.87
N ASP A 17 -27.17 13.65 2.48
CA ASP A 17 -26.40 12.39 2.45
C ASP A 17 -25.68 12.08 3.78
N TRP A 18 -25.37 13.05 4.64
CA TRP A 18 -24.58 12.77 5.86
C TRP A 18 -25.34 11.97 6.92
N ASN A 19 -26.64 12.21 7.07
CA ASN A 19 -27.49 11.44 7.98
C ASN A 19 -27.63 9.97 7.54
N GLU A 20 -27.44 9.65 6.27
CA GLU A 20 -27.41 8.28 5.76
C GLU A 20 -25.99 7.69 5.79
N LEU A 21 -24.97 8.48 5.44
CA LEU A 21 -23.58 8.03 5.34
C LEU A 21 -22.93 7.79 6.71
N LEU A 22 -23.20 8.62 7.71
CA LEU A 22 -22.59 8.48 9.04
C LEU A 22 -22.99 7.16 9.73
N PRO A 23 -24.28 6.76 9.77
CA PRO A 23 -24.68 5.44 10.23
C PRO A 23 -23.98 4.32 9.45
N LEU A 24 -23.92 4.41 8.12
CA LEU A 24 -23.27 3.40 7.28
C LEU A 24 -21.76 3.27 7.57
N ILE A 25 -21.06 4.38 7.78
CA ILE A 25 -19.63 4.40 8.14
C ILE A 25 -19.43 3.81 9.53
N SER A 26 -20.29 4.18 10.49
CA SER A 26 -20.25 3.67 11.86
C SER A 26 -20.49 2.15 11.88
N GLU A 27 -21.55 1.68 11.22
CA GLU A 27 -21.89 0.26 11.09
C GLU A 27 -20.75 -0.53 10.45
N LYS A 28 -20.14 -0.01 9.38
CA LYS A 28 -18.95 -0.65 8.76
C LYS A 28 -17.78 -0.75 9.72
N LYS A 29 -17.47 0.31 10.48
CA LYS A 29 -16.40 0.29 11.49
C LYS A 29 -16.71 -0.71 12.60
N THR A 30 -17.94 -0.74 13.11
CA THR A 30 -18.39 -1.68 14.13
C THR A 30 -18.32 -3.12 13.64
N ALA A 31 -18.77 -3.38 12.41
CA ALA A 31 -18.70 -4.70 11.80
C ALA A 31 -17.25 -5.16 11.59
N LYS A 32 -16.35 -4.26 11.15
CA LYS A 32 -14.91 -4.54 11.04
C LYS A 32 -14.31 -4.90 12.41
N GLU A 33 -14.56 -4.10 13.44
CA GLU A 33 -14.04 -4.38 14.79
C GLU A 33 -14.60 -5.69 15.36
N LYS A 34 -15.89 -5.98 15.15
CA LYS A 34 -16.49 -7.26 15.58
C LYS A 34 -15.81 -8.45 14.89
N THR A 35 -15.63 -8.39 13.58
CA THR A 35 -14.97 -9.45 12.81
C THR A 35 -13.53 -9.64 13.27
N PHE A 36 -12.81 -8.55 13.51
CA PHE A 36 -11.45 -8.61 14.02
C PHE A 36 -11.38 -9.26 15.41
N GLN A 37 -12.31 -8.93 16.32
CA GLN A 37 -12.39 -9.57 17.63
C GLN A 37 -12.66 -11.08 17.53
N GLU A 38 -13.55 -11.51 16.64
CA GLU A 38 -13.80 -12.93 16.38
C GLU A 38 -12.55 -13.65 15.86
N VAL A 39 -11.79 -13.01 14.96
CA VAL A 39 -10.51 -13.54 14.47
C VAL A 39 -9.49 -13.67 15.61
N LEU A 40 -9.37 -12.67 16.47
CA LEU A 40 -8.44 -12.71 17.61
C LEU A 40 -8.82 -13.79 18.62
N ALA A 41 -10.10 -13.94 18.94
CA ALA A 41 -10.60 -14.94 19.89
C ALA A 41 -10.34 -16.38 19.43
N GLY A 42 -10.25 -16.62 18.11
CA GLY A 42 -9.96 -17.94 17.57
C GLY A 42 -8.50 -18.40 17.72
N PHE A 43 -7.57 -17.54 18.15
CA PHE A 43 -6.18 -17.95 18.37
C PHE A 43 -5.99 -18.66 19.71
N SER A 44 -5.68 -19.95 19.67
CA SER A 44 -5.38 -20.73 20.86
C SER A 44 -4.01 -20.34 21.43
N GLY A 45 -3.96 -20.00 22.72
CA GLY A 45 -2.72 -19.61 23.41
C GLY A 45 -2.23 -18.19 23.12
N ALA A 46 -3.11 -17.31 22.64
CA ALA A 46 -2.78 -15.91 22.35
C ALA A 46 -2.33 -15.10 23.58
N GLU A 47 -2.83 -15.46 24.77
CA GLU A 47 -2.49 -14.82 26.06
C GLU A 47 -0.98 -14.96 26.38
N ASP A 48 -0.39 -16.11 26.04
CA ASP A 48 1.03 -16.43 26.27
C ASP A 48 1.92 -16.05 25.06
N PHE A 49 1.34 -15.39 24.06
CA PHE A 49 2.09 -14.95 22.89
C PHE A 49 2.91 -13.69 23.23
N ILE A 50 4.08 -13.57 22.60
CA ILE A 50 5.10 -12.57 22.98
C ILE A 50 4.62 -11.14 22.80
N VAL A 51 3.65 -10.92 21.91
CA VAL A 51 3.07 -9.61 21.61
C VAL A 51 1.55 -9.72 21.52
N SER A 52 0.85 -8.63 21.83
CA SER A 52 -0.60 -8.59 21.63
C SER A 52 -0.93 -8.72 20.15
N LEU A 53 -1.77 -9.70 19.79
CA LEU A 53 -2.24 -9.87 18.42
C LEU A 53 -3.05 -8.67 17.92
N ARG A 54 -3.66 -7.90 18.83
CA ARG A 54 -4.42 -6.69 18.51
C ARG A 54 -3.53 -5.57 17.95
N THR A 55 -2.27 -5.49 18.37
CA THR A 55 -1.36 -4.42 17.94
C THR A 55 -0.56 -4.79 16.70
N LEU A 56 -0.66 -6.03 16.21
CA LEU A 56 0.04 -6.48 15.01
C LEU A 56 -0.53 -5.79 13.77
N LYS A 57 0.33 -5.02 13.09
CA LYS A 57 0.08 -4.46 11.76
C LYS A 57 1.03 -5.08 10.77
N THR A 58 0.47 -5.88 9.87
CA THR A 58 1.21 -6.73 8.93
C THR A 58 1.21 -6.11 7.55
N ALA A 59 2.32 -6.23 6.84
CA ALA A 59 2.36 -5.82 5.44
C ALA A 59 1.54 -6.80 4.60
N MET A 60 0.67 -6.26 3.75
CA MET A 60 -0.11 -7.06 2.80
C MET A 60 0.82 -7.62 1.72
N SER A 61 1.47 -8.74 2.01
CA SER A 61 2.48 -9.36 1.15
C SER A 61 2.52 -10.86 1.40
N ALA A 62 2.49 -11.67 0.34
CA ALA A 62 2.57 -13.11 0.48
C ALA A 62 3.21 -13.79 -0.73
N VAL A 63 3.82 -14.95 -0.50
CA VAL A 63 4.11 -15.96 -1.52
C VAL A 63 3.01 -17.01 -1.48
N ILE A 64 2.51 -17.39 -2.65
CA ILE A 64 1.32 -18.25 -2.77
C ILE A 64 1.71 -19.66 -3.22
N PHE A 65 1.14 -20.67 -2.58
CA PHE A 65 1.29 -22.08 -2.92
C PHE A 65 -0.07 -22.75 -3.09
N LYS A 66 -0.23 -23.60 -4.10
CA LYS A 66 -1.39 -24.49 -4.23
C LYS A 66 -1.22 -25.71 -3.33
N ASN A 67 -2.30 -26.08 -2.65
CA ASN A 67 -2.40 -27.29 -1.86
C ASN A 67 -3.21 -28.36 -2.60
N HIS A 68 -2.52 -29.33 -3.18
CA HIS A 68 -3.14 -30.43 -3.93
C HIS A 68 -3.73 -31.55 -3.05
N THR A 69 -3.63 -31.47 -1.72
CA THR A 69 -3.89 -32.62 -0.84
C THR A 69 -4.81 -32.36 0.37
N LYS A 70 -5.34 -31.14 0.53
CA LYS A 70 -6.12 -30.70 1.71
C LYS A 70 -5.42 -30.88 3.07
N LYS A 71 -4.12 -31.21 3.08
CA LYS A 71 -3.35 -31.34 4.32
C LYS A 71 -3.16 -29.96 4.94
N TRP A 72 -3.37 -29.88 6.24
CA TRP A 72 -3.11 -28.69 7.05
C TRP A 72 -2.49 -29.14 8.37
N ARG A 73 -1.23 -28.78 8.59
CA ARG A 73 -0.44 -29.23 9.76
C ARG A 73 0.19 -28.02 10.47
N PRO A 74 -0.62 -27.13 11.05
CA PRO A 74 -0.14 -25.85 11.56
C PRO A 74 0.87 -25.99 12.69
N LYS A 75 0.70 -26.99 13.57
CA LYS A 75 1.61 -27.28 14.69
C LYS A 75 3.03 -27.65 14.23
N LYS A 76 3.19 -28.22 13.03
CA LYS A 76 4.51 -28.60 12.50
C LYS A 76 5.40 -27.42 12.19
N LEU A 77 4.85 -26.21 12.01
CA LEU A 77 5.64 -25.02 11.75
C LEU A 77 6.56 -24.72 12.94
N GLU A 78 6.00 -24.68 14.15
CA GLU A 78 6.78 -24.37 15.35
C GLU A 78 7.82 -25.45 15.63
N GLU A 79 7.46 -26.73 15.48
CA GLU A 79 8.37 -27.86 15.59
C GLU A 79 9.55 -27.75 14.60
N TYR A 80 9.25 -27.41 13.36
CA TYR A 80 10.26 -27.26 12.30
C TYR A 80 11.19 -26.07 12.55
N LEU A 81 10.65 -24.91 12.93
CA LEU A 81 11.46 -23.74 13.23
C LEU A 81 12.35 -23.98 14.47
N LYS A 82 11.86 -24.69 15.49
CA LYS A 82 12.63 -25.05 16.69
C LYS A 82 13.77 -26.04 16.44
N GLN A 83 13.72 -26.81 15.36
CA GLN A 83 14.82 -27.72 14.98
C GLN A 83 16.04 -26.98 14.43
N SER A 84 15.89 -25.70 14.06
CA SER A 84 16.98 -24.89 13.56
C SER A 84 17.72 -24.20 14.71
N ASP A 85 19.00 -24.53 14.89
CA ASP A 85 19.89 -23.91 15.88
C ASP A 85 20.08 -22.39 15.68
N LYS A 86 19.60 -21.86 14.54
CA LYS A 86 19.61 -20.42 14.23
C LYS A 86 18.75 -19.58 15.18
N TYR A 87 17.64 -20.13 15.66
CA TYR A 87 16.64 -19.34 16.39
C TYR A 87 16.79 -19.54 17.89
N GLU A 88 17.03 -18.45 18.62
CA GLU A 88 17.05 -18.45 20.09
C GLU A 88 15.65 -18.62 20.67
N LEU A 89 14.66 -18.12 19.93
CA LEU A 89 13.27 -18.19 20.31
C LEU A 89 12.40 -18.47 19.09
N VAL A 90 11.42 -19.34 19.29
CA VAL A 90 10.34 -19.60 18.35
C VAL A 90 9.05 -19.76 19.16
N LYS A 91 8.04 -18.96 18.83
CA LYS A 91 6.68 -19.10 19.34
C LYS A 91 5.68 -18.98 18.21
N ALA A 92 4.68 -19.85 18.20
CA ALA A 92 3.59 -19.80 17.24
C ALA A 92 2.23 -19.91 17.94
N VAL A 93 1.22 -19.29 17.36
CA VAL A 93 -0.19 -19.42 17.73
C VAL A 93 -1.00 -19.72 16.48
N VAL A 94 -2.07 -20.48 16.65
CA VAL A 94 -2.90 -20.99 15.54
C VAL A 94 -4.34 -20.60 15.79
N ASN A 95 -4.98 -20.07 14.75
CA ASN A 95 -6.42 -19.97 14.63
C ASN A 95 -6.90 -21.08 13.69
N ASP A 96 -7.46 -22.15 14.26
CA ASP A 96 -7.91 -23.32 13.50
C ASP A 96 -9.19 -23.09 12.71
N GLU A 97 -10.04 -22.16 13.13
CA GLU A 97 -11.28 -21.80 12.42
C GLU A 97 -10.98 -21.01 11.16
N ARG A 98 -10.08 -20.02 11.25
CA ARG A 98 -9.66 -19.18 10.12
C ARG A 98 -8.46 -19.76 9.36
N LYS A 99 -7.94 -20.91 9.78
CA LYS A 99 -6.76 -21.59 9.19
C LYS A 99 -5.57 -20.64 9.05
N THR A 100 -5.26 -19.93 10.12
CA THR A 100 -4.19 -18.92 10.15
C THR A 100 -3.18 -19.24 11.25
N ILE A 101 -1.90 -19.07 10.96
CA ILE A 101 -0.78 -19.25 11.89
C ILE A 101 -0.04 -17.93 12.00
N ILE A 102 0.30 -17.54 13.22
CA ILE A 102 1.22 -16.44 13.50
C ILE A 102 2.40 -17.03 14.23
N ALA A 103 3.62 -16.80 13.73
CA ALA A 103 4.83 -17.19 14.42
C ALA A 103 5.81 -16.03 14.52
N ILE A 104 6.47 -15.92 15.67
CA ILE A 104 7.57 -14.98 15.90
C ILE A 104 8.82 -15.79 16.20
N THR A 105 9.92 -15.44 15.53
CA THR A 105 11.24 -15.99 15.80
C THR A 105 12.22 -14.88 16.15
N ALA A 106 13.22 -15.19 16.96
CA ALA A 106 14.35 -14.32 17.24
C ALA A 106 15.66 -15.05 16.90
N GLU A 107 16.52 -14.42 16.10
CA GLU A 107 17.83 -14.94 15.72
C GLU A 107 18.92 -13.91 16.04
N ARG A 108 20.07 -14.37 16.54
CA ARG A 108 21.26 -13.51 16.64
C ARG A 108 22.00 -13.49 15.32
N THR A 109 22.31 -12.30 14.82
CA THR A 109 23.02 -12.11 13.56
C THR A 109 24.31 -11.36 13.79
N LEU A 110 25.39 -11.87 13.20
CA LEU A 110 26.69 -11.19 13.17
C LEU A 110 26.60 -9.87 12.38
N GLN A 111 27.37 -8.88 12.83
CA GLN A 111 27.50 -7.61 12.13
C GLN A 111 28.25 -7.79 10.81
N LYS A 112 27.71 -7.25 9.71
CA LYS A 112 28.33 -7.40 8.38
C LYS A 112 29.55 -6.51 8.15
N TRP A 113 29.78 -5.51 9.00
CA TRP A 113 30.83 -4.49 8.85
C TRP A 113 32.04 -4.73 9.77
N THR A 114 32.03 -5.79 10.56
CA THR A 114 33.13 -6.16 11.46
C THR A 114 33.21 -7.67 11.62
N ASP A 115 34.42 -8.21 11.77
CA ASP A 115 34.66 -9.62 12.06
C ASP A 115 34.59 -9.93 13.57
N ASN A 116 34.26 -8.94 14.41
CA ASN A 116 34.10 -9.14 15.85
C ASN A 116 32.83 -9.97 16.13
N THR A 117 33.00 -11.19 16.64
CA THR A 117 31.92 -12.13 16.93
C THR A 117 31.11 -11.78 18.18
N ASP A 118 31.60 -10.86 19.02
CA ASP A 118 30.92 -10.43 20.25
C ASP A 118 29.83 -9.38 19.95
N LEU A 119 29.86 -8.76 18.78
CA LEU A 119 28.87 -7.79 18.34
C LEU A 119 27.77 -8.50 17.54
N LEU A 120 26.64 -8.76 18.20
CA LEU A 120 25.47 -9.44 17.63
C LEU A 120 24.23 -8.54 17.67
N ASP A 121 23.49 -8.50 16.57
CA ASP A 121 22.13 -7.97 16.56
C ASP A 121 21.13 -9.08 16.92
N LEU A 122 20.03 -8.70 17.57
CA LEU A 122 18.86 -9.55 17.72
C LEU A 122 17.83 -9.21 16.66
N SER A 123 17.64 -10.11 15.69
CA SER A 123 16.70 -9.95 14.58
C SER A 123 15.41 -10.69 14.86
N TRP A 124 14.29 -9.95 14.94
CA TRP A 124 12.95 -10.48 15.15
C TRP A 124 12.22 -10.62 13.83
N LYS A 125 11.57 -11.77 13.63
CA LYS A 125 10.86 -12.08 12.38
C LYS A 125 9.44 -12.52 12.68
N LEU A 126 8.50 -12.00 11.89
CA LEU A 126 7.10 -12.36 11.93
C LEU A 126 6.76 -13.21 10.70
N TYR A 127 6.13 -14.35 10.93
CA TYR A 127 5.48 -15.16 9.91
C TYR A 127 3.97 -15.09 10.10
N LEU A 128 3.26 -14.80 9.02
CA LEU A 128 1.80 -14.86 8.97
C LEU A 128 1.41 -15.77 7.81
N ILE A 129 0.72 -16.87 8.14
CA ILE A 129 0.39 -17.91 7.18
C ILE A 129 -1.11 -18.12 7.21
N HIS A 130 -1.75 -18.08 6.05
CA HIS A 130 -3.18 -18.30 5.94
C HIS A 130 -3.47 -19.34 4.86
N TRP A 131 -4.25 -20.37 5.18
CA TRP A 131 -4.70 -21.36 4.21
C TRP A 131 -6.17 -21.13 3.87
N ASN A 132 -6.43 -20.65 2.66
CA ASN A 132 -7.78 -20.58 2.13
C ASN A 132 -8.16 -21.95 1.58
N GLU A 133 -8.94 -22.71 2.34
CA GLU A 133 -9.37 -24.07 1.98
C GLU A 133 -10.26 -24.09 0.73
N GLN A 134 -11.14 -23.10 0.57
CA GLN A 134 -12.06 -23.00 -0.56
C GLN A 134 -11.30 -22.81 -1.89
N GLN A 135 -10.25 -22.00 -1.87
CA GLN A 135 -9.38 -21.74 -3.01
C GLN A 135 -8.25 -22.77 -3.16
N GLY A 136 -8.00 -23.60 -2.14
CA GLY A 136 -6.87 -24.51 -2.09
C GLY A 136 -5.52 -23.78 -2.09
N LEU A 137 -5.45 -22.55 -1.59
CA LEU A 137 -4.26 -21.69 -1.62
C LEU A 137 -3.69 -21.44 -0.22
N LEU A 138 -2.39 -21.62 -0.07
CA LEU A 138 -1.62 -21.25 1.10
C LEU A 138 -0.87 -19.95 0.81
N PHE A 139 -1.08 -18.96 1.67
CA PHE A 139 -0.40 -17.66 1.64
C PHE A 139 0.61 -17.62 2.77
N ILE A 140 1.88 -17.31 2.45
CA ILE A 140 2.95 -17.20 3.43
C ILE A 140 3.55 -15.80 3.35
N HIS A 141 3.40 -15.04 4.43
CA HIS A 141 4.09 -13.78 4.67
C HIS A 141 5.27 -14.00 5.63
N SER A 142 6.40 -13.36 5.35
CA SER A 142 7.49 -13.18 6.31
C SER A 142 7.99 -11.73 6.29
N SER A 143 8.29 -11.17 7.47
CA SER A 143 8.74 -9.77 7.58
C SER A 143 10.14 -9.52 7.05
N ASP A 144 10.98 -10.57 7.02
CA ASP A 144 12.37 -10.53 6.55
C ASP A 144 12.51 -10.71 5.04
N ASN A 145 11.40 -11.03 4.35
CA ASN A 145 11.37 -11.34 2.92
C ASN A 145 12.28 -12.51 2.48
N ASP A 146 12.86 -13.29 3.40
CA ASP A 146 13.84 -14.35 3.13
C ASP A 146 13.21 -15.54 2.39
N GLY A 147 14.01 -16.29 1.64
CA GLY A 147 13.58 -17.32 0.68
C GLY A 147 12.88 -18.57 1.24
N PHE A 148 12.65 -18.68 2.55
CA PHE A 148 12.25 -19.90 3.26
C PHE A 148 10.77 -20.32 3.10
N HIS A 149 10.09 -19.77 2.09
CA HIS A 149 8.64 -19.95 1.93
C HIS A 149 8.29 -21.35 1.42
N GLU A 150 9.17 -21.97 0.63
CA GLU A 150 8.89 -23.27 0.01
C GLU A 150 9.01 -24.40 1.02
N GLU A 151 10.02 -24.37 1.87
CA GLU A 151 10.22 -25.32 2.97
C GLU A 151 9.06 -25.23 3.96
N VAL A 152 8.67 -24.01 4.35
CA VAL A 152 7.51 -23.77 5.21
C VAL A 152 6.23 -24.32 4.59
N ALA A 153 6.01 -24.10 3.29
CA ALA A 153 4.86 -24.67 2.59
C ALA A 153 4.87 -26.20 2.66
N LYS A 154 6.00 -26.85 2.35
CA LYS A 154 6.12 -28.32 2.39
C LYS A 154 5.88 -28.90 3.78
N VAL A 155 6.33 -28.23 4.83
CA VAL A 155 6.09 -28.64 6.22
C VAL A 155 4.60 -28.62 6.57
N ILE A 156 3.89 -27.57 6.14
CA ILE A 156 2.49 -27.32 6.54
C ILE A 156 1.50 -28.09 5.66
N ILE A 157 1.66 -28.06 4.34
CA ILE A 157 0.70 -28.63 3.37
C ILE A 157 1.25 -29.86 2.62
N GLY A 158 2.51 -30.25 2.87
CA GLY A 158 3.16 -31.44 2.32
C GLY A 158 4.00 -31.21 1.06
N GLU A 159 4.75 -32.23 0.65
CA GLU A 159 5.70 -32.19 -0.49
C GLU A 159 5.10 -31.79 -1.84
N ARG A 160 3.76 -31.88 -1.99
CA ARG A 160 3.06 -31.46 -3.21
C ARG A 160 2.69 -29.96 -3.17
N ALA A 161 3.30 -29.16 -2.32
CA ALA A 161 3.15 -27.71 -2.35
C ALA A 161 3.68 -27.16 -3.68
N GLU A 162 2.80 -26.63 -4.52
CA GLU A 162 3.18 -26.03 -5.81
C GLU A 162 3.18 -24.51 -5.67
N LYS A 163 4.34 -23.88 -5.84
CA LYS A 163 4.44 -22.43 -5.82
C LYS A 163 3.76 -21.81 -7.04
N ILE A 164 2.90 -20.82 -6.82
CA ILE A 164 2.37 -20.00 -7.90
C ILE A 164 3.39 -18.90 -8.21
N ASP A 165 3.87 -18.88 -9.44
CA ASP A 165 4.83 -17.88 -9.89
C ASP A 165 4.51 -17.36 -11.30
N GLY A 166 5.39 -16.50 -11.81
CA GLY A 166 5.26 -15.90 -13.14
C GLY A 166 6.10 -16.60 -14.21
N GLN A 167 6.69 -17.77 -13.94
CA GLN A 167 7.70 -18.35 -14.81
C GLN A 167 7.12 -19.01 -16.06
N LEU A 168 6.04 -19.79 -15.92
CA LEU A 168 5.43 -20.58 -16.99
C LEU A 168 4.20 -19.91 -17.60
N SER A 169 3.22 -19.55 -16.77
CA SER A 169 1.91 -19.06 -17.21
C SER A 169 1.69 -17.56 -16.97
N GLY A 170 2.61 -16.91 -16.24
CA GLY A 170 2.39 -15.56 -15.75
C GLY A 170 1.23 -15.46 -14.74
N GLN A 171 0.76 -16.58 -14.19
CA GLN A 171 -0.44 -16.64 -13.33
C GLN A 171 -0.40 -15.63 -12.19
N ILE A 172 0.77 -15.39 -11.60
CA ILE A 172 0.93 -14.39 -10.53
C ILE A 172 0.53 -12.97 -10.94
N PHE A 173 0.67 -12.59 -12.21
CA PHE A 173 0.35 -11.24 -12.70
C PHE A 173 -1.15 -10.96 -12.75
N ARG A 174 -2.01 -11.98 -12.68
CA ARG A 174 -3.48 -11.84 -12.64
C ARG A 174 -3.97 -11.01 -11.46
N CYS A 175 -3.18 -10.90 -10.39
CA CYS A 175 -3.51 -10.05 -9.26
C CYS A 175 -3.68 -8.57 -9.63
N LEU A 176 -3.11 -8.13 -10.75
CA LEU A 176 -3.22 -6.75 -11.26
C LEU A 176 -4.50 -6.51 -12.07
N ASP A 177 -5.27 -7.55 -12.41
CA ASP A 177 -6.50 -7.43 -13.20
C ASP A 177 -7.55 -6.54 -12.51
N GLY A 178 -8.48 -5.93 -13.25
CA GLY A 178 -9.53 -5.10 -12.65
C GLY A 178 -9.07 -3.76 -12.03
N ILE A 179 -7.77 -3.52 -11.92
CA ILE A 179 -7.23 -2.26 -11.40
C ILE A 179 -7.24 -1.20 -12.49
N LYS A 180 -8.14 -0.22 -12.32
CA LYS A 180 -8.33 0.89 -13.25
C LYS A 180 -7.24 1.94 -13.03
N LEU A 181 -6.91 2.67 -14.10
CA LEU A 181 -5.93 3.76 -14.09
C LEU A 181 -4.55 3.36 -13.51
N PHE A 182 -4.17 2.08 -13.65
CA PHE A 182 -2.95 1.56 -13.06
C PHE A 182 -1.72 2.32 -13.55
N LYS A 183 -1.08 3.03 -12.63
CA LYS A 183 0.13 3.82 -12.81
C LYS A 183 1.33 3.00 -12.33
N ILE A 184 2.16 2.58 -13.27
CA ILE A 184 3.40 1.85 -12.94
C ILE A 184 4.34 2.81 -12.22
N GLN A 185 4.85 2.41 -11.06
CA GLN A 185 5.83 3.16 -10.27
C GLN A 185 7.18 2.46 -10.18
N ASN A 186 7.20 1.15 -10.30
CA ASN A 186 8.41 0.36 -10.39
C ASN A 186 8.16 -0.87 -11.26
N VAL A 187 9.03 -1.12 -12.22
CA VAL A 187 8.98 -2.31 -13.05
C VAL A 187 10.38 -2.82 -13.32
N GLY A 188 10.57 -4.12 -13.19
CA GLY A 188 11.73 -4.81 -13.70
C GLY A 188 11.37 -5.64 -14.91
N LEU A 189 12.19 -5.55 -15.94
CA LEU A 189 12.06 -6.29 -17.19
C LEU A 189 13.31 -7.15 -17.41
N ILE A 190 13.11 -8.40 -17.79
CA ILE A 190 14.13 -9.32 -18.27
C ILE A 190 14.06 -9.32 -19.79
N GLN A 191 15.16 -8.92 -20.45
CA GLN A 191 15.22 -8.92 -21.92
C GLN A 191 15.52 -10.33 -22.42
N LEU A 192 14.66 -10.86 -23.31
CA LEU A 192 14.79 -12.22 -23.87
C LEU A 192 15.77 -12.28 -25.05
N LEU A 193 16.03 -11.14 -25.72
CA LEU A 193 16.88 -11.03 -26.91
C LEU A 193 17.80 -9.80 -26.78
N GLY A 194 18.95 -10.00 -26.14
CA GLY A 194 20.01 -9.01 -26.00
C GLY A 194 21.26 -9.65 -25.39
N LYS A 195 22.40 -9.61 -26.09
CA LYS A 195 23.63 -10.33 -25.65
C LYS A 195 24.33 -9.71 -24.43
N LEU A 196 23.96 -8.49 -24.01
CA LEU A 196 24.70 -7.72 -22.99
C LEU A 196 23.87 -7.21 -21.80
N ILE A 197 22.54 -7.05 -21.90
CA ILE A 197 21.70 -6.56 -20.79
C ILE A 197 20.59 -7.57 -20.51
N ARG A 198 20.66 -8.25 -19.36
CA ARG A 198 19.72 -9.31 -18.97
C ARG A 198 18.57 -8.85 -18.08
N PHE A 199 18.73 -7.70 -17.41
CA PHE A 199 17.76 -7.14 -16.48
C PHE A 199 17.79 -5.61 -16.55
N GLN A 200 16.62 -4.99 -16.54
CA GLN A 200 16.45 -3.54 -16.54
C GLN A 200 15.37 -3.17 -15.52
N MET A 201 15.68 -2.31 -14.56
CA MET A 201 14.73 -1.75 -13.60
C MET A 201 14.43 -0.31 -13.98
N SER A 202 13.15 0.09 -13.88
CA SER A 202 12.71 1.46 -14.10
C SER A 202 11.82 1.89 -12.95
N VAL A 203 12.15 3.04 -12.33
CA VAL A 203 11.50 3.58 -11.14
C VAL A 203 11.19 5.06 -11.37
N GLY A 204 10.03 5.52 -10.92
CA GLY A 204 9.70 6.95 -10.92
C GLY A 204 9.62 7.59 -12.32
N THR A 205 10.29 8.73 -12.49
CA THR A 205 10.29 9.52 -13.74
C THR A 205 10.98 8.84 -14.92
N ASP A 206 11.80 7.82 -14.67
CA ASP A 206 12.56 7.12 -15.72
C ASP A 206 11.75 6.04 -16.44
N ILE A 207 10.55 5.71 -15.96
CA ILE A 207 9.67 4.72 -16.59
C ILE A 207 9.26 5.18 -18.00
N GLU A 208 9.07 6.49 -18.19
CA GLU A 208 8.73 7.06 -19.50
C GLU A 208 9.82 6.82 -20.55
N GLN A 209 11.08 7.03 -20.18
CA GLN A 209 12.21 6.93 -21.12
C GLN A 209 12.67 5.48 -21.33
N ALA A 210 12.47 4.62 -20.33
CA ALA A 210 12.97 3.25 -20.31
C ALA A 210 12.01 2.20 -20.88
N LEU A 211 10.71 2.53 -21.00
CA LEU A 211 9.65 1.57 -21.31
C LEU A 211 8.76 2.03 -22.47
N THR A 212 9.08 1.59 -23.69
CA THR A 212 8.09 1.67 -24.79
C THR A 212 6.94 0.68 -24.54
N LYS A 213 5.72 1.00 -25.01
CA LYS A 213 4.56 0.06 -24.97
C LYS A 213 4.89 -1.31 -25.58
N ALA A 214 5.76 -1.34 -26.59
CA ALA A 214 6.26 -2.57 -27.20
C ALA A 214 7.16 -3.39 -26.27
N GLN A 215 8.02 -2.76 -25.47
CA GLN A 215 8.88 -3.44 -24.49
C GLN A 215 8.07 -4.03 -23.33
N LEU A 216 7.05 -3.31 -22.83
CA LEU A 216 6.11 -3.84 -21.82
C LEU A 216 5.42 -5.13 -22.27
N THR A 217 5.17 -5.24 -23.56
CA THR A 217 4.48 -6.39 -24.17
C THR A 217 5.46 -7.53 -24.48
N ARG A 218 6.69 -7.23 -24.92
CA ARG A 218 7.68 -8.22 -25.39
C ARG A 218 8.64 -8.74 -24.30
N ALA A 219 8.89 -7.97 -23.24
CA ALA A 219 9.85 -8.37 -22.21
C ALA A 219 9.22 -9.29 -21.17
N ARG A 220 10.03 -10.21 -20.61
CA ARG A 220 9.60 -11.03 -19.48
C ARG A 220 9.62 -10.16 -18.23
N LYS A 221 8.45 -9.94 -17.63
CA LYS A 221 8.30 -9.10 -16.45
C LYS A 221 8.99 -9.78 -15.26
N SER A 222 9.92 -9.12 -14.58
CA SER A 222 10.49 -9.63 -13.32
C SER A 222 9.65 -9.20 -12.12
N HIS A 223 9.22 -7.95 -12.10
CA HIS A 223 8.30 -7.44 -11.11
C HIS A 223 7.61 -6.20 -11.63
N VAL A 224 6.41 -5.96 -11.14
CA VAL A 224 5.60 -4.79 -11.46
C VAL A 224 5.01 -4.29 -10.16
N PHE A 225 5.06 -2.99 -9.95
CA PHE A 225 4.42 -2.33 -8.82
C PHE A 225 3.86 -0.99 -9.27
N GLY A 226 2.68 -0.67 -8.76
CA GLY A 226 1.99 0.55 -9.12
C GLY A 226 0.82 0.87 -8.21
N VAL A 227 0.16 1.98 -8.54
CA VAL A 227 -1.01 2.51 -7.85
C VAL A 227 -2.15 2.61 -8.86
N GLY A 228 -3.36 2.26 -8.47
CA GLY A 228 -4.54 2.40 -9.29
C GLY A 228 -5.80 2.43 -8.45
N TYR A 229 -6.94 2.13 -9.06
CA TYR A 229 -8.22 2.14 -8.39
C TYR A 229 -8.97 0.84 -8.62
N GLU A 230 -9.49 0.25 -7.55
CA GLU A 230 -10.32 -0.95 -7.59
C GLU A 230 -11.56 -0.70 -6.71
N ASN A 231 -12.75 -0.97 -7.25
CA ASN A 231 -14.03 -0.68 -6.58
C ASN A 231 -14.15 0.76 -6.03
N GLY A 232 -13.57 1.73 -6.76
CA GLY A 232 -13.58 3.15 -6.37
C GLY A 232 -12.50 3.55 -5.37
N ASN A 233 -11.81 2.59 -4.73
CA ASN A 233 -10.77 2.88 -3.75
C ASN A 233 -9.39 2.88 -4.39
N GLN A 234 -8.51 3.77 -3.93
CA GLN A 234 -7.11 3.73 -4.32
C GLN A 234 -6.44 2.47 -3.74
N VAL A 235 -5.77 1.72 -4.60
CA VAL A 235 -5.02 0.51 -4.21
C VAL A 235 -3.58 0.62 -4.68
N THR A 236 -2.67 0.08 -3.87
CA THR A 236 -1.29 -0.17 -4.29
C THR A 236 -1.11 -1.68 -4.41
N ILE A 237 -0.47 -2.12 -5.48
CA ILE A 237 -0.19 -3.54 -5.67
C ILE A 237 1.09 -3.73 -6.45
N GLY A 238 1.81 -4.78 -6.12
CA GLY A 238 2.89 -5.30 -6.91
C GLY A 238 2.96 -6.80 -6.87
N CYS A 239 3.62 -7.36 -7.87
CA CYS A 239 3.88 -8.78 -7.97
C CYS A 239 5.23 -9.02 -8.63
N SER A 240 5.85 -10.14 -8.28
CA SER A 240 7.12 -10.58 -8.84
C SER A 240 6.94 -11.91 -9.57
N TYR A 241 7.75 -12.12 -10.61
CA TYR A 241 7.82 -13.38 -11.33
C TYR A 241 8.19 -14.57 -10.43
N LYS A 242 8.82 -14.29 -9.28
CA LYS A 242 9.16 -15.29 -8.26
C LYS A 242 7.99 -15.64 -7.33
N GLY A 243 6.76 -15.18 -7.60
CA GLY A 243 5.57 -15.63 -6.90
C GLY A 243 5.18 -14.86 -5.64
N ARG A 244 5.82 -13.72 -5.36
CA ARG A 244 5.39 -12.79 -4.29
C ARG A 244 4.45 -11.73 -4.86
N ILE A 245 3.37 -11.46 -4.14
CA ILE A 245 2.45 -10.32 -4.34
C ILE A 245 2.52 -9.45 -3.09
N TRP A 246 2.46 -8.13 -3.23
CA TRP A 246 2.48 -7.19 -2.12
C TRP A 246 1.71 -5.90 -2.39
N SER A 247 1.44 -5.16 -1.32
CA SER A 247 0.89 -3.80 -1.29
C SER A 247 1.69 -2.96 -0.29
N GLN A 248 1.62 -1.64 -0.40
CA GLN A 248 2.17 -0.73 0.61
C GLN A 248 1.29 -0.64 1.87
N VAL A 249 0.08 -1.20 1.82
CA VAL A 249 -0.83 -1.24 2.96
C VAL A 249 -0.26 -2.12 4.08
N ARG A 250 -0.36 -1.62 5.30
CA ARG A 250 -0.20 -2.41 6.53
C ARG A 250 -1.50 -2.34 7.30
N ASP A 251 -2.07 -3.49 7.63
CA ASP A 251 -3.29 -3.55 8.44
C ASP A 251 -3.29 -4.78 9.35
N ASP A 252 -4.39 -4.99 10.07
CA ASP A 252 -4.56 -6.11 10.99
C ASP A 252 -4.68 -7.48 10.28
N ILE A 253 -4.74 -8.55 11.08
CA ILE A 253 -4.76 -9.95 10.62
C ILE A 253 -6.04 -10.27 9.85
N ASP A 254 -7.17 -9.67 10.21
CA ASP A 254 -8.45 -9.91 9.53
C ASP A 254 -8.40 -9.32 8.11
N GLU A 255 -7.88 -8.11 7.96
CA GLU A 255 -7.66 -7.51 6.64
C GLU A 255 -6.60 -8.26 5.81
N PHE A 256 -5.58 -8.85 6.43
CA PHE A 256 -4.64 -9.73 5.72
C PHE A 256 -5.32 -10.97 5.16
N ILE A 257 -6.19 -11.61 5.94
CA ILE A 257 -6.96 -12.77 5.49
C ILE A 257 -7.82 -12.36 4.29
N LYS A 258 -8.66 -11.33 4.41
CA LYS A 258 -9.51 -10.80 3.32
C LYS A 258 -8.71 -10.45 2.08
N TRP A 259 -7.55 -9.83 2.25
CA TRP A 259 -6.64 -9.49 1.15
C TRP A 259 -6.14 -10.74 0.43
N CYS A 260 -5.74 -11.79 1.18
CA CYS A 260 -5.34 -13.07 0.60
C CYS A 260 -6.48 -13.70 -0.22
N GLU A 261 -7.71 -13.72 0.30
CA GLU A 261 -8.86 -14.27 -0.42
C GLU A 261 -9.17 -13.51 -1.71
N HIS A 262 -9.09 -12.17 -1.65
CA HIS A 262 -9.28 -11.31 -2.81
C HIS A 262 -8.21 -11.56 -3.88
N VAL A 263 -6.94 -11.59 -3.50
CA VAL A 263 -5.83 -11.88 -4.41
C VAL A 263 -5.95 -13.29 -5.00
N GLY A 264 -6.30 -14.28 -4.16
CA GLY A 264 -6.46 -15.67 -4.57
C GLY A 264 -7.50 -15.86 -5.66
N ARG A 265 -8.65 -15.15 -5.60
CA ARG A 265 -9.67 -15.18 -6.66
C ARG A 265 -9.10 -14.79 -8.02
N LYS A 266 -8.37 -13.69 -8.06
CA LYS A 266 -7.77 -13.17 -9.30
C LYS A 266 -6.68 -14.09 -9.82
N VAL A 267 -5.83 -14.61 -8.93
CA VAL A 267 -4.74 -15.53 -9.30
C VAL A 267 -5.28 -16.85 -9.88
N LEU A 268 -6.41 -17.34 -9.38
CA LEU A 268 -7.03 -18.58 -9.86
C LEU A 268 -7.85 -18.41 -11.14
N ASP A 269 -8.37 -17.22 -11.42
CA ASP A 269 -9.21 -16.95 -12.59
C ASP A 269 -8.41 -17.14 -13.90
N ASP A 270 -8.73 -18.19 -14.66
CA ASP A 270 -8.07 -18.54 -15.91
C ASP A 270 -8.54 -17.77 -17.13
N THR A 271 -9.63 -17.01 -17.00
CA THR A 271 -10.14 -16.11 -18.04
C THR A 271 -9.31 -14.84 -18.16
N ILE A 272 -8.50 -14.53 -17.14
CA ILE A 272 -7.61 -13.37 -17.14
C ILE A 272 -6.38 -13.61 -18.02
N ASP A 273 -6.33 -12.86 -19.12
CA ASP A 273 -5.21 -12.82 -20.06
C ASP A 273 -4.05 -11.96 -19.54
N THR A 274 -2.99 -12.61 -19.07
CA THR A 274 -1.81 -11.98 -18.46
C THR A 274 -0.99 -11.12 -19.42
N GLU A 275 -1.17 -11.28 -20.74
CA GLU A 275 -0.54 -10.42 -21.75
C GLU A 275 -1.28 -9.09 -21.91
N LYS A 276 -2.56 -9.02 -21.52
CA LYS A 276 -3.40 -7.82 -21.62
C LYS A 276 -3.39 -6.95 -20.38
N ILE A 277 -3.10 -7.51 -19.20
CA ILE A 277 -3.15 -6.83 -17.89
C ILE A 277 -2.44 -5.46 -17.86
N LEU A 278 -1.32 -5.30 -18.57
CA LEU A 278 -0.58 -4.04 -18.62
C LEU A 278 -0.79 -3.20 -19.89
N ARG A 279 -1.64 -3.62 -20.84
CA ARG A 279 -1.87 -2.86 -22.08
C ARG A 279 -2.51 -1.49 -21.81
N GLY A 280 -3.35 -1.40 -20.78
CA GLY A 280 -3.98 -0.16 -20.32
C GLY A 280 -3.19 0.58 -19.24
N ALA A 281 -2.04 0.04 -18.80
CA ALA A 281 -1.23 0.66 -17.76
C ALA A 281 -0.71 2.00 -18.26
N ARG A 282 -0.84 3.02 -17.40
CA ARG A 282 -0.39 4.38 -17.69
C ARG A 282 1.04 4.52 -17.24
N VAL A 283 1.91 4.86 -18.19
CA VAL A 283 3.26 5.30 -17.89
C VAL A 283 3.18 6.80 -17.60
N PRO A 284 3.55 7.27 -16.40
CA PRO A 284 3.60 8.70 -16.13
C PRO A 284 4.55 9.39 -17.11
N THR A 285 4.10 10.49 -17.69
CA THR A 285 4.94 11.36 -18.51
C THR A 285 5.35 12.58 -17.69
N SER A 286 6.65 12.89 -17.66
CA SER A 286 7.14 14.10 -17.00
C SER A 286 6.76 15.31 -17.86
N ILE A 287 5.95 16.21 -17.31
CA ILE A 287 5.59 17.46 -17.98
C ILE A 287 6.61 18.54 -17.62
N ARG A 288 7.21 19.15 -18.65
CA ARG A 288 8.17 20.26 -18.48
C ARG A 288 7.50 21.63 -18.44
N SER A 289 6.23 21.68 -18.82
CA SER A 289 5.40 22.86 -18.81
C SER A 289 3.98 22.47 -18.46
N ARG A 290 3.23 23.45 -17.92
CA ARG A 290 1.82 23.28 -17.62
C ARG A 290 1.03 23.02 -18.92
N PRO A 291 0.16 22.01 -18.98
CA PRO A 291 -0.76 21.84 -20.11
C PRO A 291 -1.63 23.08 -20.31
N ALA A 292 -1.87 23.47 -21.56
CA ALA A 292 -2.69 24.62 -21.92
C ALA A 292 -4.20 24.31 -21.76
N ILE A 293 -4.61 23.94 -20.55
CA ILE A 293 -5.96 23.51 -20.18
C ILE A 293 -6.45 24.38 -19.02
N PHE A 294 -7.72 24.79 -19.08
CA PHE A 294 -8.35 25.62 -18.06
C PHE A 294 -8.50 24.83 -16.74
N PRO A 295 -8.01 25.35 -15.61
CA PRO A 295 -8.15 24.69 -14.32
C PRO A 295 -9.57 24.91 -13.80
N VAL A 296 -10.26 23.83 -13.44
CA VAL A 296 -11.66 23.89 -12.97
C VAL A 296 -11.75 23.88 -11.44
N CYS A 297 -10.76 23.31 -10.77
CA CYS A 297 -10.68 23.24 -9.31
C CYS A 297 -9.22 23.27 -8.85
N ILE A 298 -9.03 23.61 -7.58
CA ILE A 298 -7.81 23.38 -6.81
C ILE A 298 -8.23 22.83 -5.46
N ASP A 299 -7.45 21.93 -4.90
CA ASP A 299 -7.82 21.24 -3.68
C ASP A 299 -6.57 20.91 -2.84
N TRP A 300 -6.79 20.61 -1.57
CA TRP A 300 -5.80 20.14 -0.63
C TRP A 300 -5.21 18.80 -1.08
N ASN A 301 -4.04 18.46 -0.53
CA ASN A 301 -3.51 17.12 -0.71
C ASN A 301 -4.41 16.12 0.03
N ASP A 302 -4.78 15.00 -0.61
CA ASP A 302 -5.62 13.94 -0.02
C ASP A 302 -5.22 13.53 1.41
N LYS A 303 -3.91 13.59 1.74
CA LYS A 303 -3.41 13.28 3.08
C LYS A 303 -3.95 14.21 4.18
N MET A 304 -4.30 15.44 3.85
CA MET A 304 -4.86 16.40 4.82
C MET A 304 -6.26 15.95 5.27
N TYR A 305 -7.02 15.30 4.39
CA TYR A 305 -8.34 14.75 4.71
C TYR A 305 -8.29 13.42 5.48
N GLN A 306 -7.10 12.82 5.65
CA GLN A 306 -6.95 11.54 6.37
C GLN A 306 -6.77 11.72 7.88
N ASP A 307 -6.44 12.93 8.33
CA ASP A 307 -6.23 13.30 9.72
C ASP A 307 -7.39 14.17 10.22
N SER A 308 -7.49 14.36 11.54
CA SER A 308 -8.45 15.33 12.10
C SER A 308 -8.15 16.74 11.59
N GLU A 309 -9.17 17.48 11.19
CA GLU A 309 -9.04 18.85 10.67
C GLU A 309 -8.36 19.79 11.67
N ASP A 310 -8.59 19.59 12.97
CA ASP A 310 -7.95 20.35 14.07
C ASP A 310 -6.43 20.22 14.12
N ARG A 311 -5.87 19.19 13.46
CA ARG A 311 -4.43 18.93 13.42
C ARG A 311 -3.71 19.93 12.53
N PHE A 312 -4.42 20.61 11.63
CA PHE A 312 -3.85 21.53 10.66
C PHE A 312 -4.25 22.97 10.96
N ASN A 313 -3.24 23.83 11.08
CA ASN A 313 -3.42 25.27 11.21
C ASN A 313 -2.44 25.98 10.27
N PHE A 314 -2.91 27.04 9.62
CA PHE A 314 -2.13 27.88 8.74
C PHE A 314 -1.78 29.18 9.47
N GLU A 315 -0.51 29.55 9.51
CA GLU A 315 -0.07 30.81 10.12
C GLU A 315 0.36 31.79 9.02
N ILE A 316 -0.43 32.87 8.87
CA ILE A 316 -0.20 33.96 7.92
C ILE A 316 -0.25 35.26 8.70
N ASP A 317 0.80 36.07 8.61
CA ASP A 317 0.86 37.38 9.28
C ASP A 317 0.56 37.33 10.78
N GLU A 318 1.10 36.31 11.46
CA GLU A 318 0.92 36.05 12.90
C GLU A 318 -0.54 35.75 13.30
N GLN A 319 -1.43 35.57 12.31
CA GLN A 319 -2.78 35.09 12.49
C GLN A 319 -2.86 33.60 12.14
N ARG A 320 -3.68 32.87 12.89
CA ARG A 320 -3.90 31.43 12.71
C ARG A 320 -5.26 31.19 12.08
N PHE A 321 -5.25 30.39 11.02
CA PHE A 321 -6.43 29.96 10.28
C PHE A 321 -6.54 28.44 10.41
N SER A 322 -7.68 27.95 10.88
CA SER A 322 -7.92 26.52 11.02
C SER A 322 -8.32 25.89 9.69
N PHE A 323 -7.96 24.63 9.49
CA PHE A 323 -8.24 23.91 8.25
C PHE A 323 -9.73 23.80 7.92
N TYR A 324 -10.57 23.52 8.91
CA TYR A 324 -12.03 23.41 8.75
C TYR A 324 -12.72 24.72 8.33
N GLU A 325 -12.03 25.87 8.43
CA GLU A 325 -12.56 27.17 7.99
C GLU A 325 -11.87 27.69 6.73
N SER A 326 -10.96 26.91 6.16
CA SER A 326 -10.07 27.35 5.09
C SER A 326 -10.20 26.49 3.83
N GLU A 327 -10.30 27.14 2.68
CA GLU A 327 -10.36 26.49 1.37
C GLU A 327 -9.29 27.03 0.42
N LEU A 328 -8.90 26.22 -0.55
CA LEU A 328 -8.08 26.68 -1.67
C LEU A 328 -8.98 27.13 -2.81
N VAL A 329 -8.79 28.37 -3.26
CA VAL A 329 -9.58 28.93 -4.36
C VAL A 329 -8.68 29.31 -5.53
N LEU A 330 -9.13 29.06 -6.76
CA LEU A 330 -8.42 29.52 -7.95
C LEU A 330 -8.58 31.05 -8.08
N ILE A 331 -7.48 31.74 -8.34
CA ILE A 331 -7.46 33.19 -8.55
C ILE A 331 -7.13 33.43 -10.02
N GLU A 332 -7.98 34.19 -10.73
CA GLU A 332 -7.72 34.58 -12.14
C GLU A 332 -7.30 33.38 -13.02
N ALA A 333 -8.05 32.28 -12.93
CA ALA A 333 -7.77 31.05 -13.67
C ALA A 333 -7.66 31.33 -15.18
N SER A 334 -6.58 30.83 -15.78
CA SER A 334 -6.31 30.92 -17.22
C SER A 334 -5.91 29.55 -17.74
N ALA A 335 -6.20 29.27 -19.01
CA ALA A 335 -5.73 28.07 -19.69
C ALA A 335 -4.19 28.03 -19.82
N THR A 336 -3.53 29.19 -19.77
CA THR A 336 -2.07 29.32 -19.92
C THR A 336 -1.46 30.10 -18.76
N GLY A 337 -0.13 30.02 -18.60
CA GLY A 337 0.60 30.67 -17.50
C GLY A 337 0.59 29.87 -16.20
N ASN A 338 1.07 30.49 -15.12
CA ASN A 338 1.14 29.83 -13.81
C ASN A 338 -0.26 29.70 -13.17
N ILE A 339 -0.44 28.72 -12.29
CA ILE A 339 -1.69 28.58 -11.52
C ILE A 339 -1.59 29.52 -10.32
N LYS A 340 -2.44 30.54 -10.28
CA LYS A 340 -2.60 31.41 -9.12
C LYS A 340 -3.77 30.89 -8.29
N PHE A 341 -3.59 30.86 -6.98
CA PHE A 341 -4.61 30.40 -6.05
C PHE A 341 -4.50 31.13 -4.72
N GLY A 342 -5.55 31.10 -3.91
CA GLY A 342 -5.61 31.73 -2.60
C GLY A 342 -5.94 30.73 -1.51
N LEU A 343 -5.56 31.09 -0.28
CA LEU A 343 -6.21 30.56 0.90
C LEU A 343 -7.39 31.48 1.21
N GLU A 344 -8.59 30.97 1.09
CA GLU A 344 -9.81 31.65 1.53
C GLU A 344 -10.17 31.16 2.93
N CYS A 345 -10.46 32.06 3.85
CA CYS A 345 -10.99 31.71 5.16
C CYS A 345 -12.22 32.58 5.43
N ARG A 346 -13.36 31.92 5.70
CA ARG A 346 -14.66 32.58 5.94
C ARG A 346 -15.05 33.59 4.85
N GLY A 347 -14.74 33.29 3.58
CA GLY A 347 -15.07 34.13 2.43
C GLY A 347 -14.05 35.24 2.10
N ASP A 348 -13.00 35.41 2.91
CA ASP A 348 -11.93 36.35 2.65
C ASP A 348 -10.66 35.64 2.18
N ILE A 349 -10.06 36.11 1.08
CA ILE A 349 -8.76 35.61 0.61
C ILE A 349 -7.65 36.18 1.50
N VAL A 350 -7.15 35.36 2.43
CA VAL A 350 -6.15 35.76 3.44
C VAL A 350 -4.71 35.61 2.94
N ALA A 351 -4.47 34.78 1.93
CA ALA A 351 -3.17 34.68 1.25
C ALA A 351 -3.33 34.34 -0.24
N LYS A 352 -2.35 34.74 -1.04
CA LYS A 352 -2.27 34.44 -2.48
C LYS A 352 -0.95 33.76 -2.83
N PHE A 353 -1.03 32.76 -3.69
CA PHE A 353 0.07 31.89 -4.08
C PHE A 353 0.14 31.75 -5.59
N GLU A 354 1.34 31.48 -6.09
CA GLU A 354 1.58 31.16 -7.49
C GLU A 354 2.37 29.85 -7.59
N TYR A 355 1.76 28.85 -8.24
CA TYR A 355 2.37 27.57 -8.51
C TYR A 355 3.16 27.62 -9.83
N LYS A 356 4.48 27.38 -9.75
CA LYS A 356 5.41 27.39 -10.88
C LYS A 356 6.00 26.01 -11.10
N ILE A 357 5.98 25.55 -12.36
CA ILE A 357 6.65 24.31 -12.78
C ILE A 357 8.05 24.69 -13.26
N PHE A 358 9.10 24.37 -12.49
CA PHE A 358 10.49 24.54 -12.91
C PHE A 358 11.11 23.19 -13.33
N LEU A 359 12.09 23.27 -14.24
CA LEU A 359 12.72 22.12 -14.92
C LEU A 359 13.44 21.10 -14.02
N TYR A 360 13.61 21.36 -12.72
CA TYR A 360 14.25 20.42 -11.79
C TYR A 360 13.67 20.43 -10.36
N GLN A 361 12.64 21.23 -10.08
CA GLN A 361 11.97 21.32 -8.77
C GLN A 361 10.56 21.91 -8.95
N MET A 362 9.55 21.31 -8.31
CA MET A 362 8.28 21.99 -8.06
C MET A 362 8.50 22.93 -6.88
N SER A 363 8.32 24.24 -7.06
CA SER A 363 8.36 25.20 -5.96
C SER A 363 7.13 26.10 -5.99
N ILE A 364 6.49 26.23 -4.82
CA ILE A 364 5.47 27.26 -4.60
C ILE A 364 6.24 28.55 -4.38
N THR A 365 6.12 29.50 -5.31
CA THR A 365 6.70 30.83 -5.09
C THR A 365 5.66 31.66 -4.35
N ILE A 366 5.95 31.97 -3.09
CA ILE A 366 5.16 32.93 -2.33
C ILE A 366 5.53 34.32 -2.86
N SER A 367 4.68 34.91 -3.69
CA SER A 367 4.79 36.33 -4.01
C SER A 367 4.45 37.11 -2.73
N LYS A 368 5.46 37.60 -2.01
CA LYS A 368 5.29 38.38 -0.77
C LYS A 368 4.27 39.51 -0.96
N SER A 369 3.16 39.40 -0.24
CA SER A 369 2.88 40.32 0.86
C SER A 369 3.00 39.48 2.14
N LYS A 370 4.13 39.63 2.85
CA LYS A 370 4.35 39.24 4.25
C LYS A 370 4.58 37.75 4.58
N ARG A 371 4.94 37.48 5.85
CA ARG A 371 5.69 36.30 6.33
C ARG A 371 4.77 35.09 6.44
N PHE A 372 5.19 33.97 5.87
CA PHE A 372 4.50 32.70 5.90
C PHE A 372 5.36 31.68 6.64
N HIS A 373 4.87 31.10 7.73
CA HIS A 373 5.50 29.97 8.40
C HIS A 373 4.66 28.71 8.17
N LEU A 374 5.05 27.95 7.15
CA LEU A 374 4.52 26.61 6.88
C LEU A 374 5.18 25.65 7.87
N LEU A 375 4.43 25.08 8.81
CA LEU A 375 4.81 23.81 9.42
C LEU A 375 4.66 22.71 8.34
N THR A 376 5.66 22.66 7.46
CA THR A 376 5.97 21.58 6.51
C THR A 376 4.78 20.92 5.78
N LEU A 377 4.30 21.53 4.70
CA LEU A 377 3.60 20.80 3.63
C LEU A 377 4.68 20.14 2.76
N SER A 378 4.99 18.88 3.09
CA SER A 378 5.84 18.04 2.26
C SER A 378 5.04 17.58 1.04
N ILE A 379 5.25 18.25 -0.11
CA ILE A 379 5.00 17.62 -1.41
C ILE A 379 5.99 16.46 -1.48
N SER A 380 5.49 15.25 -1.21
CA SER A 380 6.31 14.05 -1.23
C SER A 380 6.70 13.76 -2.68
N HIS A 381 7.88 14.21 -3.10
CA HIS A 381 8.64 13.52 -4.13
C HIS A 381 9.67 12.65 -3.41
N MET A 382 9.62 11.35 -3.67
CA MET A 382 10.67 10.43 -3.28
C MET A 382 11.94 10.82 -4.04
N GLU A 383 12.85 11.53 -3.38
CA GLU A 383 14.24 11.61 -3.83
C GLU A 383 14.93 10.27 -3.56
N SER A 384 15.52 9.71 -4.61
CA SER A 384 16.47 8.61 -4.52
C SER A 384 17.67 9.04 -3.69
N LYS A 385 17.94 8.34 -2.58
CA LYS A 385 19.25 8.40 -1.93
C LYS A 385 20.28 7.74 -2.87
N LYS A 386 21.40 8.45 -3.05
CA LYS A 386 22.63 7.96 -3.68
C LYS A 386 23.12 6.66 -3.05
#